data_AF-A0A2H0YCJ5-F1
#
_entry.id   AF-A0A2H0YCJ5-F1
#
_cell.length_a   1.000
_cell.length_b   1.000
_cell.length_c   1.000
_cell.angle_alpha   90.00
_cell.angle_beta   90.00
_cell.angle_gamma   90.00
#
_symmetry.space_group_name_H-M   'P 1'
#
loop_
_entity.id
_entity.type
_entity.pdbx_description
1 polymer ?
#
loop_
_entity_poly.entity_id
_entity_poly.type
_entity_poly.pdbx_seq_one_letter_code
_entity_poly.pdbx_strand_id
1 'polypeptide(L)'
;MLKHPALVGIVPRKNLWPIIQKERWYHIPVESAPKNTSLVEYLAFCFPKVFGEDYQYKVVYYTEVLGIETKKRVKLFPGEPEHQRANKDYFQFRLGPIKELPKPIPSKRWRRIVHIPTSLEKLLNAQEINDLYDTSPLEEKMYRELKRHQIEAERQLYVKVGGQIYCLDFGIFCRKGDIDVECDGEKYHILPEALARDRKRNNQLTSFGWSVLRFSGKEINQALQNCFGIIEKTINNLGGLSQKVIKLQEI
;
A
#
# COMPACT_ATOMS: atom_id res chain seq x y z
N MET A 1 -5.41 -19.01 2.16
CA MET A 1 -5.21 -18.45 0.81
C MET A 1 -6.37 -17.52 0.52
N LEU A 2 -6.11 -16.37 -0.10
CA LEU A 2 -7.18 -15.47 -0.53
C LEU A 2 -8.08 -16.17 -1.54
N LYS A 3 -9.39 -16.04 -1.35
CA LYS A 3 -10.39 -16.41 -2.35
C LYS A 3 -10.32 -15.34 -3.45
N HIS A 4 -9.95 -15.71 -4.67
CA HIS A 4 -9.76 -14.81 -5.82
C HIS A 4 -8.76 -13.67 -5.60
N PRO A 5 -7.44 -13.96 -5.67
CA PRO A 5 -6.39 -12.96 -5.51
C PRO A 5 -6.49 -11.84 -6.55
N ALA A 6 -6.33 -10.60 -6.09
CA ALA A 6 -6.40 -9.43 -6.94
C ALA A 6 -5.23 -8.48 -6.67
N LEU A 7 -4.98 -7.56 -7.60
CA LEU A 7 -3.93 -6.57 -7.48
C LEU A 7 -4.43 -5.21 -7.96
N VAL A 8 -4.21 -4.16 -7.17
CA VAL A 8 -4.39 -2.79 -7.64
C VAL A 8 -3.08 -2.29 -8.23
N GLY A 9 -3.13 -1.86 -9.50
CA GLY A 9 -2.04 -1.20 -10.20
C GLY A 9 -2.33 0.28 -10.44
N ILE A 10 -1.28 1.10 -10.46
CA ILE A 10 -1.39 2.51 -10.83
C ILE A 10 -1.36 2.69 -12.35
N VAL A 11 -2.21 3.57 -12.88
CA VAL A 11 -2.13 4.02 -14.28
C VAL A 11 -1.41 5.36 -14.29
N PRO A 12 -0.07 5.41 -14.46
CA PRO A 12 0.70 6.62 -14.13
C PRO A 12 0.51 7.79 -15.10
N ARG A 13 0.00 7.55 -16.32
CA ARG A 13 -0.07 8.54 -17.40
C ARG A 13 -1.32 8.36 -18.26
N LYS A 14 -1.89 9.46 -18.75
CA LYS A 14 -3.14 9.47 -19.55
C LYS A 14 -3.06 8.58 -20.79
N ASN A 15 -1.94 8.62 -21.51
CA ASN A 15 -1.78 7.88 -22.76
C ASN A 15 -1.73 6.35 -22.58
N LEU A 16 -1.50 5.85 -21.35
CA LEU A 16 -1.55 4.40 -21.08
C LEU A 16 -2.98 3.88 -20.96
N TRP A 17 -3.94 4.70 -20.49
CA TRP A 17 -5.29 4.22 -20.24
C TRP A 17 -6.03 3.75 -21.51
N PRO A 18 -6.02 4.51 -22.64
CA PRO A 18 -6.59 4.03 -23.90
C PRO A 18 -5.93 2.74 -24.41
N ILE A 19 -4.62 2.56 -24.19
CA ILE A 19 -3.90 1.33 -24.57
C ILE A 19 -4.43 0.14 -23.76
N ILE A 20 -4.54 0.29 -22.43
CA ILE A 20 -5.11 -0.75 -21.56
C ILE A 20 -6.53 -1.13 -22.01
N GLN A 21 -7.37 -0.14 -22.33
CA GLN A 21 -8.75 -0.37 -22.76
C GLN A 21 -8.85 -1.06 -24.12
N LYS A 22 -8.07 -0.61 -25.11
CA LYS A 22 -8.13 -1.08 -26.49
C LYS A 22 -7.38 -2.40 -26.70
N GLU A 23 -6.15 -2.49 -26.20
CA GLU A 23 -5.25 -3.62 -26.42
C GLU A 23 -5.37 -4.70 -25.34
N ARG A 24 -6.15 -4.44 -24.28
CA ARG A 24 -6.46 -5.41 -23.21
C ARG A 24 -5.22 -6.03 -22.57
N TRP A 25 -4.22 -5.20 -22.29
CA TRP A 25 -3.09 -5.60 -21.47
C TRP A 25 -2.65 -4.52 -20.49
N TYR A 26 -2.05 -4.93 -19.38
CA TYR A 26 -1.43 -4.05 -18.39
C TYR A 26 -0.05 -4.60 -17.99
N HIS A 27 0.76 -3.80 -17.29
CA HIS A 27 2.10 -4.20 -16.90
C HIS A 27 2.56 -3.60 -15.58
N ILE A 28 3.42 -4.34 -14.86
CA ILE A 28 4.16 -3.85 -13.70
C ILE A 28 5.60 -4.36 -13.71
N PRO A 29 6.57 -3.64 -13.13
CA PRO A 29 7.96 -4.12 -13.06
C PRO A 29 8.07 -5.33 -12.12
N VAL A 30 8.72 -6.41 -12.57
CA VAL A 30 8.92 -7.65 -11.78
C VAL A 30 9.66 -7.35 -10.47
N GLU A 31 10.66 -6.49 -10.52
CA GLU A 31 11.53 -6.10 -9.38
C GLU A 31 10.74 -5.52 -8.20
N SER A 32 9.60 -4.87 -8.47
CA SER A 32 8.75 -4.21 -7.46
C SER A 32 7.39 -4.88 -7.28
N ALA A 33 7.14 -5.99 -7.97
CA ALA A 33 5.86 -6.68 -7.95
C ALA A 33 5.69 -7.49 -6.65
N PRO A 34 4.48 -7.60 -6.10
CA PRO A 34 4.22 -8.50 -4.97
C PRO A 34 4.58 -9.95 -5.27
N LYS A 35 5.03 -10.70 -4.26
CA LYS A 35 5.50 -12.10 -4.43
C LYS A 35 4.47 -13.03 -5.07
N ASN A 36 3.18 -12.79 -4.83
CA ASN A 36 2.07 -13.59 -5.35
C ASN A 36 1.51 -13.07 -6.69
N THR A 37 2.23 -12.20 -7.41
CA THR A 37 1.76 -11.60 -8.66
C THR A 37 1.34 -12.64 -9.71
N SER A 38 2.05 -13.76 -9.81
CA SER A 38 1.73 -14.83 -10.77
C SER A 38 0.41 -15.56 -10.49
N LEU A 39 -0.19 -15.36 -9.31
CA LEU A 39 -1.45 -15.97 -8.88
C LEU A 39 -2.64 -14.99 -8.97
N VAL A 40 -2.42 -13.78 -9.46
CA VAL A 40 -3.44 -12.74 -9.54
C VAL A 40 -4.49 -13.12 -10.59
N GLU A 41 -5.74 -13.23 -10.15
CA GLU A 41 -6.91 -13.51 -11.00
C GLU A 41 -7.60 -12.21 -11.46
N TYR A 42 -7.43 -11.10 -10.73
CA TYR A 42 -8.07 -9.83 -11.04
C TYR A 42 -7.12 -8.64 -10.89
N LEU A 43 -7.26 -7.66 -11.78
CA LEU A 43 -6.60 -6.36 -11.67
C LEU A 43 -7.60 -5.26 -11.44
N ALA A 44 -7.21 -4.25 -10.67
CA ALA A 44 -7.93 -2.99 -10.54
C ALA A 44 -7.00 -1.79 -10.74
N PHE A 45 -7.56 -0.66 -11.15
CA PHE A 45 -6.78 0.48 -11.63
C PHE A 45 -6.98 1.71 -10.75
N CYS A 46 -5.89 2.19 -10.15
CA CYS A 46 -5.83 3.45 -9.43
C CYS A 46 -5.32 4.57 -10.34
N PHE A 47 -5.98 5.72 -10.30
CA PHE A 47 -5.67 6.86 -11.18
C PHE A 47 -5.08 8.03 -10.39
N PRO A 48 -3.89 8.55 -10.76
CA PRO A 48 -3.30 9.72 -10.12
C PRO A 48 -3.99 11.03 -10.56
N LYS A 49 -3.61 12.14 -9.92
CA LYS A 49 -4.13 13.50 -10.14
C LYS A 49 -4.28 13.92 -11.61
N VAL A 50 -3.38 13.46 -12.48
CA VAL A 50 -3.40 13.80 -13.90
C VAL A 50 -4.73 13.45 -14.57
N PHE A 51 -5.51 12.49 -14.05
CA PHE A 51 -6.81 12.08 -14.59
C PHE A 51 -7.99 12.98 -14.20
N GLY A 52 -7.78 14.07 -13.45
CA GLY A 52 -8.84 15.03 -13.09
C GLY A 52 -9.67 14.59 -11.89
N GLU A 53 -10.57 15.46 -11.42
CA GLU A 53 -11.26 15.29 -10.13
C GLU A 53 -12.15 14.05 -10.04
N ASP A 54 -12.71 13.63 -11.16
CA ASP A 54 -13.55 12.44 -11.25
C ASP A 54 -12.78 11.17 -10.90
N TYR A 55 -11.50 11.09 -11.27
CA TYR A 55 -10.66 9.89 -11.13
C TYR A 55 -9.53 10.02 -10.12
N GLN A 56 -9.10 11.24 -9.77
CA GLN A 56 -7.90 11.46 -8.98
C GLN A 56 -7.95 10.68 -7.66
N TYR A 57 -6.88 9.91 -7.42
CA TYR A 57 -6.65 9.11 -6.24
C TYR A 57 -7.76 8.09 -5.96
N LYS A 58 -8.41 7.55 -7.00
CA LYS A 58 -9.45 6.53 -6.87
C LYS A 58 -9.10 5.26 -7.62
N VAL A 59 -9.52 4.12 -7.07
CA VAL A 59 -9.66 2.86 -7.82
C VAL A 59 -11.06 2.83 -8.40
N VAL A 60 -11.18 2.67 -9.73
CA VAL A 60 -12.47 2.83 -10.42
C VAL A 60 -12.84 1.61 -11.26
N TYR A 61 -11.87 1.06 -11.97
CA TYR A 61 -12.09 -0.04 -12.89
C TYR A 61 -11.39 -1.30 -12.41
N TYR A 62 -11.97 -2.45 -12.74
CA TYR A 62 -11.36 -3.76 -12.52
C TYR A 62 -11.59 -4.70 -13.72
N THR A 63 -10.83 -5.77 -13.78
CA THR A 63 -10.89 -6.76 -14.86
C THR A 63 -10.35 -8.10 -14.38
N GLU A 64 -10.83 -9.18 -14.97
CA GLU A 64 -10.21 -10.50 -14.87
C GLU A 64 -8.86 -10.51 -15.61
N VAL A 65 -7.91 -11.30 -15.10
CA VAL A 65 -6.62 -11.60 -15.71
C VAL A 65 -6.74 -12.92 -16.45
N LEU A 66 -6.58 -12.88 -17.77
CA LEU A 66 -6.67 -14.05 -18.65
C LEU A 66 -5.31 -14.74 -18.86
N GLY A 67 -4.22 -14.11 -18.45
CA GLY A 67 -2.88 -14.66 -18.57
C GLY A 67 -1.81 -13.68 -18.11
N ILE A 68 -0.68 -14.23 -17.68
CA ILE A 68 0.48 -13.46 -17.21
C ILE A 68 1.71 -14.01 -17.91
N GLU A 69 2.49 -13.12 -18.51
CA GLU A 69 3.79 -13.45 -19.09
C GLU A 69 4.84 -12.43 -18.65
N THR A 70 6.12 -12.78 -18.75
CA THR A 70 7.22 -11.86 -18.45
C THR A 70 7.83 -11.35 -19.76
N LYS A 71 7.90 -10.02 -19.91
CA LYS A 71 8.49 -9.35 -21.07
C LYS A 71 9.45 -8.26 -20.65
N LYS A 72 10.44 -7.99 -21.51
CA LYS A 72 11.29 -6.81 -21.40
C LYS A 72 10.47 -5.56 -21.69
N ARG A 73 10.74 -4.44 -21.00
CA ARG A 73 10.04 -3.16 -21.23
C ARG A 73 10.07 -2.72 -22.69
N VAL A 74 11.20 -2.88 -23.37
CA VAL A 74 11.37 -2.52 -24.78
C VAL A 74 10.41 -3.28 -25.71
N LYS A 75 9.98 -4.49 -25.33
CA LYS A 75 8.96 -5.27 -26.07
C LYS A 75 7.54 -4.76 -25.80
N LEU A 76 7.29 -4.19 -24.63
CA LEU A 76 6.00 -3.58 -24.26
C LEU A 76 5.84 -2.16 -24.82
N PHE A 77 6.95 -1.42 -24.94
CA PHE A 77 6.99 -0.06 -25.45
C PHE A 77 8.09 0.08 -26.52
N PRO A 78 7.86 -0.41 -27.76
CA PRO A 78 8.87 -0.36 -28.82
C PRO A 78 9.32 1.06 -29.20
N GLY A 79 8.47 2.08 -28.96
CA GLY A 79 8.80 3.50 -29.18
C GLY A 79 9.64 4.15 -28.09
N GLU A 80 10.04 3.41 -27.04
CA GLU A 80 10.88 3.91 -25.92
C GLU A 80 12.19 3.09 -25.76
N PRO A 81 13.00 2.86 -26.81
CA PRO A 81 14.15 1.95 -26.75
C PRO A 81 15.25 2.44 -25.80
N GLU A 82 15.48 3.75 -25.71
CA GLU A 82 16.50 4.38 -24.85
C GLU A 82 16.04 4.59 -23.39
N HIS A 83 14.89 4.05 -23.01
CA HIS A 83 14.41 4.19 -21.64
C HIS A 83 15.37 3.48 -20.67
N GLN A 84 15.73 4.12 -19.54
CA GLN A 84 16.62 3.57 -18.50
C GLN A 84 16.26 2.14 -17.99
N ARG A 85 15.00 1.72 -18.19
CA ARG A 85 14.46 0.40 -17.83
C ARG A 85 14.12 -0.48 -19.04
N ALA A 86 14.58 -0.16 -20.24
CA ALA A 86 14.25 -0.86 -21.48
C ALA A 86 14.49 -2.39 -21.38
N ASN A 87 15.59 -2.79 -20.74
CA ASN A 87 16.00 -4.18 -20.57
C ASN A 87 15.55 -4.83 -19.24
N LYS A 88 14.74 -4.13 -18.44
CA LYS A 88 14.19 -4.67 -17.19
C LYS A 88 12.96 -5.53 -17.50
N ASP A 89 12.72 -6.51 -16.64
CA ASP A 89 11.59 -7.44 -16.75
C ASP A 89 10.31 -6.85 -16.15
N TYR A 90 9.22 -7.06 -16.86
CA TYR A 90 7.87 -6.64 -16.49
C TYR A 90 6.94 -7.83 -16.63
N PHE A 91 6.02 -7.97 -15.69
CA PHE A 91 4.84 -8.79 -15.91
C PHE A 91 3.94 -8.05 -16.90
N GLN A 92 3.51 -8.74 -17.96
CA GLN A 92 2.41 -8.33 -18.81
C GLN A 92 1.20 -9.20 -18.47
N PHE A 93 0.10 -8.53 -18.15
CA PHE A 93 -1.19 -9.16 -17.88
C PHE A 93 -2.06 -9.02 -19.12
N ARG A 94 -2.62 -10.12 -19.61
CA ARG A 94 -3.70 -10.10 -20.60
C ARG A 94 -5.03 -9.96 -19.86
N LEU A 95 -5.87 -9.03 -20.28
CA LEU A 95 -7.05 -8.61 -19.55
C LEU A 95 -8.32 -9.09 -20.24
N GLY A 96 -9.33 -9.40 -19.43
CA GLY A 96 -10.70 -9.54 -19.88
C GLY A 96 -11.38 -8.19 -20.16
N PRO A 97 -12.71 -8.19 -20.25
CA PRO A 97 -13.49 -6.96 -20.30
C PRO A 97 -13.28 -6.12 -19.03
N ILE A 98 -12.87 -4.87 -19.21
CA ILE A 98 -12.75 -3.89 -18.12
C ILE A 98 -14.15 -3.44 -17.70
N LYS A 99 -14.42 -3.53 -16.41
CA LYS A 99 -15.69 -3.20 -15.76
C LYS A 99 -15.48 -2.09 -14.74
N GLU A 100 -16.52 -1.29 -14.51
CA GLU A 100 -16.56 -0.37 -13.37
C GLU A 100 -16.81 -1.14 -12.07
N LEU A 101 -16.15 -0.70 -11.00
CA LEU A 101 -16.50 -1.15 -9.66
C LEU A 101 -17.90 -0.61 -9.29
N PRO A 102 -18.67 -1.34 -8.46
CA PRO A 102 -19.96 -0.85 -7.98
C PRO A 102 -19.89 0.52 -7.32
N LYS A 103 -18.76 0.81 -6.65
CA LYS A 103 -18.43 2.10 -6.05
C LYS A 103 -16.94 2.39 -6.28
N PRO A 104 -16.57 3.62 -6.71
CA PRO A 104 -15.18 4.05 -6.71
C PRO A 104 -14.58 4.02 -5.30
N ILE A 105 -13.32 3.61 -5.18
CA ILE A 105 -12.61 3.50 -3.90
C ILE A 105 -11.60 4.63 -3.79
N PRO A 106 -11.88 5.69 -3.02
CA PRO A 106 -10.98 6.84 -2.88
C PRO A 106 -9.81 6.58 -1.93
N SER A 107 -8.69 7.23 -2.20
CA SER A 107 -7.65 7.54 -1.21
C SER A 107 -8.07 8.80 -0.47
N LYS A 108 -8.40 8.69 0.82
CA LYS A 108 -8.77 9.85 1.65
C LYS A 108 -7.59 10.78 1.93
N ARG A 109 -6.38 10.22 1.92
CA ARG A 109 -5.12 10.95 2.06
C ARG A 109 -4.23 10.66 0.87
N TRP A 110 -3.43 11.65 0.48
CA TRP A 110 -2.44 11.46 -0.56
C TRP A 110 -1.33 10.55 -0.03
N ARG A 111 -1.03 9.49 -0.77
CA ARG A 111 0.08 8.57 -0.48
C ARG A 111 0.64 8.00 -1.77
N ARG A 112 1.89 7.55 -1.72
CA ARG A 112 2.49 6.80 -2.82
C ARG A 112 1.91 5.39 -2.86
N ILE A 113 1.17 5.09 -3.92
CA ILE A 113 0.65 3.74 -4.20
C ILE A 113 1.49 3.14 -5.31
N VAL A 114 2.20 2.06 -5.00
CA VAL A 114 2.97 1.30 -6.00
C VAL A 114 2.08 0.17 -6.55
N HIS A 115 1.81 -0.84 -5.71
CA HIS A 115 0.86 -1.90 -5.98
C HIS A 115 0.17 -2.30 -4.67
N ILE A 116 -1.10 -2.70 -4.71
CA ILE A 116 -1.84 -3.16 -3.52
C ILE A 116 -2.30 -4.60 -3.76
N PRO A 117 -1.62 -5.60 -3.16
CA PRO A 117 -2.16 -6.96 -3.07
C PRO A 117 -3.50 -6.93 -2.35
N THR A 118 -4.51 -7.55 -2.94
CA THR A 118 -5.89 -7.54 -2.43
C THR A 118 -6.66 -8.78 -2.89
N SER A 119 -7.98 -8.80 -2.73
CA SER A 119 -8.87 -9.81 -3.27
C SER A 119 -10.03 -9.18 -4.03
N LEU A 120 -10.70 -9.96 -4.88
CA LEU A 120 -11.93 -9.51 -5.53
C LEU A 120 -12.98 -9.08 -4.51
N GLU A 121 -13.11 -9.82 -3.40
CA GLU A 121 -14.04 -9.48 -2.32
C GLU A 121 -13.76 -8.10 -1.73
N LYS A 122 -12.48 -7.78 -1.43
CA LYS A 122 -12.09 -6.46 -0.94
C LYS A 122 -12.37 -5.36 -1.98
N LEU A 123 -12.09 -5.61 -3.26
CA LEU A 123 -12.39 -4.65 -4.34
C LEU A 123 -13.88 -4.31 -4.43
N LEU A 124 -14.77 -5.28 -4.22
CA LEU A 124 -16.21 -5.05 -4.36
C LEU A 124 -16.85 -4.38 -3.13
N ASN A 125 -16.18 -4.41 -1.97
CA ASN A 125 -16.74 -3.96 -0.68
C ASN A 125 -15.99 -2.80 -0.02
N ALA A 126 -14.77 -2.48 -0.47
CA ALA A 126 -13.95 -1.43 0.12
C ALA A 126 -14.62 -0.05 0.04
N GLN A 127 -14.49 0.73 1.11
CA GLN A 127 -14.97 2.12 1.14
C GLN A 127 -13.85 3.11 0.86
N GLU A 128 -12.61 2.70 1.09
CA GLU A 128 -11.41 3.48 0.84
C GLU A 128 -10.19 2.58 0.59
N ILE A 129 -9.08 3.18 0.16
CA ILE A 129 -7.85 2.45 -0.18
C ILE A 129 -7.27 1.65 1.00
N ASN A 130 -7.41 2.10 2.25
CA ASN A 130 -6.95 1.33 3.42
C ASN A 130 -7.66 -0.03 3.55
N ASP A 131 -8.89 -0.17 3.03
CA ASP A 131 -9.63 -1.44 3.10
C ASP A 131 -9.11 -2.49 2.10
N LEU A 132 -8.29 -2.07 1.13
CA LEU A 132 -7.80 -2.94 0.05
C LEU A 132 -6.61 -3.80 0.47
N TYR A 133 -5.76 -3.32 1.37
CA TYR A 133 -4.52 -4.01 1.70
C TYR A 133 -4.78 -5.40 2.26
N ASP A 134 -4.15 -6.40 1.64
CA ASP A 134 -4.04 -7.75 2.20
C ASP A 134 -2.68 -7.94 2.85
N THR A 135 -2.67 -7.77 4.17
CA THR A 135 -1.46 -7.84 4.98
C THR A 135 -1.55 -8.95 6.01
N SER A 136 -0.62 -9.03 6.96
CA SER A 136 -0.58 -10.14 7.91
C SER A 136 -1.85 -10.20 8.78
N PRO A 137 -2.22 -11.38 9.33
CA PRO A 137 -3.35 -11.49 10.26
C PRO A 137 -3.23 -10.56 11.49
N LEU A 138 -1.99 -10.26 11.91
CA LEU A 138 -1.71 -9.33 13.02
C LEU A 138 -2.09 -7.90 12.64
N GLU A 139 -1.62 -7.44 11.48
CA GLU A 139 -1.98 -6.13 10.95
C GLU A 139 -3.49 -6.01 10.69
N GLU A 140 -4.12 -7.04 10.11
CA GLU A 140 -5.57 -7.01 9.88
C GLU A 140 -6.36 -6.88 11.19
N LYS A 141 -5.91 -7.56 12.26
CA LYS A 141 -6.51 -7.43 13.60
C LYS A 141 -6.31 -6.03 14.18
N MET A 142 -5.11 -5.47 14.07
CA MET A 142 -4.81 -4.10 14.50
C MET A 142 -5.64 -3.06 13.72
N TYR A 143 -5.72 -3.19 12.39
CA TYR A 143 -6.46 -2.28 11.53
C TYR A 143 -7.95 -2.22 11.86
N ARG A 144 -8.59 -3.38 12.05
CA ARG A 144 -10.01 -3.45 12.42
C ARG A 144 -10.28 -2.75 13.75
N GLU A 145 -9.39 -2.92 14.70
CA GLU A 145 -9.51 -2.31 16.01
C GLU A 145 -9.25 -0.78 15.94
N LEU A 146 -8.27 -0.31 15.17
CA LEU A 146 -8.05 1.12 14.88
C LEU A 146 -9.31 1.75 14.28
N LYS A 147 -9.91 1.08 13.29
CA LYS A 147 -11.14 1.51 12.64
C LYS A 147 -12.32 1.55 13.62
N ARG A 148 -12.43 0.56 14.53
CA ARG A 148 -13.48 0.49 15.56
C ARG A 148 -13.41 1.68 16.53
N HIS A 149 -12.20 2.11 16.86
CA HIS A 149 -11.94 3.29 17.70
C HIS A 149 -11.90 4.61 16.93
N GLN A 150 -12.26 4.61 15.64
CA GLN A 150 -12.25 5.79 14.78
C GLN A 150 -10.87 6.47 14.66
N ILE A 151 -9.80 5.68 14.83
CA ILE A 151 -8.43 6.14 14.62
C ILE A 151 -8.10 5.94 13.14
N GLU A 152 -8.00 7.05 12.40
CA GLU A 152 -7.55 7.03 11.01
C GLU A 152 -6.06 6.67 10.94
N ALA A 153 -5.76 5.51 10.36
CA ALA A 153 -4.41 5.04 10.11
C ALA A 153 -4.18 4.79 8.63
N GLU A 154 -3.01 5.21 8.13
CA GLU A 154 -2.55 4.88 6.78
C GLU A 154 -1.80 3.56 6.81
N ARG A 155 -2.36 2.53 6.16
CA ARG A 155 -1.71 1.24 6.03
C ARG A 155 -0.57 1.28 5.03
N GLN A 156 0.50 0.53 5.30
CA GLN A 156 1.61 0.29 4.37
C GLN A 156 2.18 1.61 3.83
N LEU A 157 2.45 2.52 4.76
CA LEU A 157 2.79 3.91 4.48
C LEU A 157 4.28 4.06 4.17
N TYR A 158 4.60 4.54 2.98
CA TYR A 158 5.97 4.86 2.61
C TYR A 158 6.34 6.29 3.05
N VAL A 159 7.41 6.40 3.85
CA VAL A 159 7.97 7.67 4.33
C VAL A 159 9.44 7.78 3.95
N LYS A 160 9.88 8.99 3.58
CA LYS A 160 11.29 9.29 3.29
C LYS A 160 11.89 10.09 4.44
N VAL A 161 12.84 9.50 5.16
CA VAL A 161 13.54 10.15 6.29
C VAL A 161 15.03 9.87 6.20
N GLY A 162 15.86 10.90 6.43
CA GLY A 162 17.32 10.75 6.38
C GLY A 162 17.88 10.15 5.08
N GLY A 163 17.22 10.40 3.93
CA GLY A 163 17.61 9.84 2.63
C GLY A 163 17.15 8.40 2.38
N GLN A 164 16.58 7.73 3.37
CA GLN A 164 16.06 6.36 3.28
C GLN A 164 14.55 6.35 3.14
N ILE A 165 14.01 5.30 2.52
CA ILE A 165 12.57 5.08 2.41
C ILE A 165 12.21 3.92 3.34
N TYR A 166 11.26 4.15 4.24
CA TYR A 166 10.67 3.13 5.12
C TYR A 166 9.22 2.89 4.75
N CYS A 167 8.79 1.63 4.80
CA CYS A 167 7.38 1.26 4.80
C CYS A 167 6.99 1.01 6.25
N LEU A 168 5.96 1.72 6.71
CA LEU A 168 5.37 1.58 8.04
C LEU A 168 4.11 0.71 7.91
N ASP A 169 3.87 -0.19 8.86
CA ASP A 169 2.62 -0.97 8.82
C ASP A 169 1.40 -0.04 8.97
N PHE A 170 1.47 0.90 9.91
CA PHE A 170 0.46 1.94 10.12
C PHE A 170 1.11 3.29 10.47
N GLY A 171 0.73 4.34 9.74
CA GLY A 171 1.00 5.73 10.13
C GLY A 171 -0.24 6.38 10.74
N ILE A 172 -0.12 6.91 11.96
CA ILE A 172 -1.18 7.70 12.63
C ILE A 172 -0.66 9.12 12.85
N PHE A 173 -1.38 10.10 12.32
CA PHE A 173 -0.91 11.49 12.35
C PHE A 173 -1.52 12.27 13.51
N CYS A 174 -0.67 12.86 14.36
CA CYS A 174 -1.09 13.65 15.51
C CYS A 174 -0.63 15.11 15.39
N ARG A 175 -1.05 15.98 16.31
CA ARG A 175 -0.78 17.44 16.19
C ARG A 175 0.68 17.82 16.44
N LYS A 176 1.36 17.09 17.33
CA LYS A 176 2.75 17.39 17.78
C LYS A 176 3.79 16.41 17.24
N GLY A 177 3.38 15.40 16.47
CA GLY A 177 4.22 14.34 15.93
C GLY A 177 3.35 13.23 15.36
N ASP A 178 3.98 12.25 14.72
CA ASP A 178 3.28 11.13 14.10
C ASP A 178 3.63 9.82 14.82
N ILE A 179 2.84 8.78 14.64
CA ILE A 179 3.04 7.47 15.27
C ILE A 179 3.21 6.42 14.17
N ASP A 180 4.30 5.67 14.28
CA ASP A 180 4.56 4.44 13.53
C ASP A 180 4.11 3.27 14.40
N VAL A 181 3.08 2.53 13.99
CA VAL A 181 2.67 1.29 14.66
C VAL A 181 3.07 0.10 13.81
N GLU A 182 3.90 -0.77 14.38
CA GLU A 182 4.49 -1.95 13.72
C GLU A 182 3.96 -3.23 14.37
N CYS A 183 3.53 -4.19 13.53
CA CYS A 183 2.93 -5.45 13.93
C CYS A 183 3.90 -6.61 13.69
N ASP A 184 4.74 -6.91 14.68
CA ASP A 184 5.82 -7.86 14.51
C ASP A 184 5.40 -9.31 14.69
N GLY A 185 5.63 -10.10 13.64
CA GLY A 185 5.67 -11.55 13.78
C GLY A 185 6.88 -11.97 14.61
N GLU A 186 6.66 -12.81 15.63
CA GLU A 186 7.70 -13.30 16.56
C GLU A 186 8.92 -13.97 15.88
N LYS A 187 8.83 -14.32 14.60
CA LYS A 187 9.86 -15.06 13.87
C LYS A 187 11.04 -14.22 13.35
N TYR A 188 11.03 -12.88 13.48
CA TYR A 188 11.94 -12.03 12.72
C TYR A 188 13.02 -11.25 13.52
N HIS A 189 13.10 -11.35 14.86
CA HIS A 189 13.93 -10.43 15.66
C HIS A 189 15.02 -11.06 16.54
N ILE A 190 15.42 -12.31 16.32
CA ILE A 190 16.36 -12.99 17.22
C ILE A 190 17.83 -12.85 16.76
N LEU A 191 18.07 -12.41 15.51
CA LEU A 191 19.44 -12.21 14.99
C LEU A 191 19.99 -10.82 15.38
N PRO A 192 21.24 -10.71 15.90
CA PRO A 192 21.85 -9.43 16.27
C PRO A 192 21.84 -8.37 15.16
N GLU A 193 21.99 -8.77 13.90
CA GLU A 193 21.99 -7.88 12.75
C GLU A 193 20.60 -7.28 12.48
N ALA A 194 19.53 -8.04 12.74
CA ALA A 194 18.16 -7.55 12.64
C ALA A 194 17.89 -6.49 13.72
N LEU A 195 18.28 -6.78 14.96
CA LEU A 195 18.17 -5.83 16.07
C LEU A 195 18.93 -4.52 15.83
N ALA A 196 20.15 -4.60 15.27
CA ALA A 196 20.93 -3.41 14.93
C ALA A 196 20.25 -2.57 13.84
N ARG A 197 19.66 -3.22 12.83
CA ARG A 197 18.90 -2.56 11.75
C ARG A 197 17.65 -1.88 12.30
N ASP A 198 16.88 -2.57 13.15
CA ASP A 198 15.67 -2.04 13.77
C ASP A 198 15.97 -0.84 14.67
N ARG A 199 17.04 -0.93 15.48
CA ARG A 199 17.50 0.21 16.29
C ARG A 199 17.85 1.43 15.43
N LYS A 200 18.56 1.22 14.31
CA LYS A 200 18.89 2.31 13.37
C LYS A 200 17.64 2.91 12.75
N ARG A 201 16.69 2.07 12.31
CA ARG A 201 15.39 2.49 11.76
C ARG A 201 14.64 3.35 12.78
N ASN A 202 14.49 2.86 14.01
CA ASN A 202 13.75 3.56 15.06
C ASN A 202 14.38 4.90 15.40
N ASN A 203 15.71 4.95 15.59
CA ASN A 203 16.40 6.21 15.87
C ASN A 203 16.20 7.23 14.75
N GLN A 204 16.23 6.79 13.49
CA GLN A 204 15.97 7.68 12.37
C GLN A 204 14.52 8.18 12.37
N LEU A 205 13.53 7.30 12.44
CA LEU A 205 12.12 7.72 12.50
C LEU A 205 11.87 8.70 13.66
N THR A 206 12.35 8.38 14.87
CA THR A 206 12.24 9.25 16.04
C THR A 206 12.89 10.61 15.84
N SER A 207 14.08 10.67 15.23
CA SER A 207 14.76 11.94 14.92
C SER A 207 13.99 12.84 13.95
N PHE A 208 13.03 12.27 13.20
CA PHE A 208 12.15 12.98 12.28
C PHE A 208 10.72 13.13 12.81
N GLY A 209 10.49 12.95 14.13
CA GLY A 209 9.22 13.24 14.79
C GLY A 209 8.21 12.09 14.84
N TRP A 210 8.65 10.86 14.53
CA TRP A 210 7.81 9.66 14.67
C TRP A 210 7.98 9.02 16.05
N SER A 211 6.88 8.73 16.73
CA SER A 211 6.86 7.82 17.89
C SER A 211 6.68 6.39 17.38
N VAL A 212 7.67 5.53 17.57
CA VAL A 212 7.63 4.14 17.10
C VAL A 212 7.07 3.23 18.20
N LEU A 213 5.94 2.58 17.92
CA LEU A 213 5.29 1.58 18.76
C LEU A 213 5.35 0.22 18.04
N ARG A 214 5.96 -0.77 18.66
CA ARG A 214 6.17 -2.09 18.07
C ARG A 214 5.51 -3.13 18.95
N PHE A 215 4.53 -3.84 18.40
CA PHE A 215 3.76 -4.84 19.13
C PHE A 215 4.04 -6.22 18.56
N SER A 216 4.44 -7.15 19.43
CA SER A 216 4.65 -8.54 19.08
C SER A 216 3.34 -9.25 18.76
N GLY A 217 3.44 -10.36 18.02
CA GLY A 217 2.32 -11.27 17.78
C GLY A 217 1.62 -11.72 19.06
N LYS A 218 2.36 -11.99 20.13
CA LYS A 218 1.80 -12.31 21.46
C LYS A 218 0.94 -11.17 22.00
N GLU A 219 1.44 -9.94 22.00
CA GLU A 219 0.73 -8.77 22.50
C GLU A 219 -0.57 -8.54 21.71
N ILE A 220 -0.50 -8.56 20.38
CA ILE A 220 -1.65 -8.37 19.50
C ILE A 220 -2.68 -9.50 19.69
N ASN A 221 -2.23 -10.74 19.87
CA ASN A 221 -3.14 -11.88 20.01
C ASN A 221 -3.80 -11.95 21.39
N GLN A 222 -3.04 -11.74 22.46
CA GLN A 222 -3.47 -11.98 23.84
C GLN A 222 -3.92 -10.72 24.57
N ALA A 223 -3.42 -9.55 24.17
CA ALA A 223 -3.59 -8.30 24.91
C ALA A 223 -3.81 -7.09 23.99
N LEU A 224 -4.63 -7.27 22.93
CA LEU A 224 -4.88 -6.22 21.94
C LEU A 224 -5.32 -4.90 22.59
N GLN A 225 -6.22 -4.95 23.58
CA GLN A 225 -6.69 -3.74 24.27
C GLN A 225 -5.56 -2.99 24.99
N ASN A 226 -4.54 -3.68 25.49
CA ASN A 226 -3.38 -3.03 26.10
C ASN A 226 -2.53 -2.31 25.04
N CYS A 227 -2.36 -2.91 23.85
CA CYS A 227 -1.70 -2.27 22.72
C CYS A 227 -2.41 -0.95 22.36
N PHE A 228 -3.76 -0.99 22.31
CA PHE A 228 -4.58 0.19 22.06
C PHE A 228 -4.47 1.25 23.14
N GLY A 229 -4.48 0.87 24.42
CA GLY A 229 -4.26 1.83 25.50
C GLY A 229 -2.93 2.57 25.38
N ILE A 230 -1.88 1.91 24.86
CA ILE A 230 -0.58 2.55 24.55
C ILE A 230 -0.71 3.50 23.36
N ILE A 231 -1.39 3.09 22.29
CA ILE A 231 -1.63 3.93 21.10
C ILE A 231 -2.41 5.19 21.50
N GLU A 232 -3.53 5.07 22.21
CA GLU A 232 -4.37 6.18 22.65
C GLU A 232 -3.60 7.14 23.58
N LYS A 233 -2.86 6.59 24.55
CA LYS A 233 -2.00 7.40 25.42
C LYS A 233 -0.96 8.18 24.61
N THR A 234 -0.37 7.56 23.59
CA THR A 234 0.61 8.20 22.71
C THR A 234 -0.05 9.29 21.87
N ILE A 235 -1.23 9.04 21.29
CA ILE A 235 -2.04 10.05 20.58
C ILE A 235 -2.30 11.25 21.47
N ASN A 236 -2.74 11.03 22.72
CA ASN A 236 -3.02 12.09 23.68
C ASN A 236 -1.76 12.92 24.02
N ASN A 237 -0.62 12.24 24.26
CA ASN A 237 0.65 12.91 24.51
C ASN A 237 1.11 13.76 23.32
N LEU A 238 0.83 13.33 22.09
CA LEU A 238 1.11 14.06 20.85
C LEU A 238 0.02 15.09 20.49
N GLY A 239 -0.86 15.44 21.43
CA GLY A 239 -1.85 16.49 21.26
C GLY A 239 -3.11 16.09 20.47
N GLY A 240 -3.39 14.79 20.36
CA GLY A 240 -4.55 14.24 19.66
C GLY A 240 -4.33 14.09 18.15
N LEU A 241 -5.28 13.42 17.50
CA LEU A 241 -5.27 13.20 16.05
C LEU A 241 -5.27 14.53 15.26
N SER A 242 -4.54 14.53 14.15
CA SER A 242 -4.46 15.66 13.23
C SER A 242 -5.60 15.63 12.21
N GLN A 243 -6.31 16.75 12.08
CA GLN A 243 -7.29 16.96 11.02
C GLN A 243 -6.65 17.38 9.69
N LYS A 244 -5.34 17.67 9.65
CA LYS A 244 -4.68 18.08 8.40
C LYS A 244 -4.49 16.87 7.49
N VAL A 245 -4.94 16.97 6.24
CA VAL A 245 -4.50 16.09 5.16
C VAL A 245 -3.04 16.43 4.90
N ILE A 246 -2.13 15.65 5.47
CA ILE A 246 -0.69 15.82 5.24
C ILE A 246 -0.43 15.47 3.78
N LYS A 247 -0.04 16.46 2.98
CA LYS A 247 0.62 16.22 1.69
C LYS A 247 2.00 15.69 2.03
N LEU A 248 2.15 14.37 2.09
CA LEU A 248 3.48 13.77 2.12
C LEU A 248 4.22 14.27 0.86
N GLN A 249 5.48 14.65 1.00
CA GLN A 249 6.26 15.17 -0.13
C GLN A 249 6.34 14.12 -1.24
N GLU A 250 6.32 14.57 -2.49
CA GLU A 250 6.51 13.70 -3.66
C GLU A 250 7.86 12.97 -3.53
N ILE A 251 7.83 11.64 -3.33
CA ILE A 251 9.01 10.77 -3.30
C ILE A 251 9.29 10.22 -4.68
#